data_AF-A0A524GMH4-F1
#
_entry.id   AF-A0A524GMH4-F1
#
_cell.length_a   1.000
_cell.length_b   1.000
_cell.length_c   1.000
_cell.angle_alpha   90.00
_cell.angle_beta   90.00
_cell.angle_gamma   90.00
#
_symmetry.space_group_name_H-M   'P 1'
#
loop_
_entity.id
_entity.type
_entity.pdbx_description
1 polymer ?
#
loop_
_entity_poly.entity_id
_entity_poly.type
_entity_poly.pdbx_seq_one_letter_code
_entity_poly.pdbx_strand_id
1 'polypeptide(L)'
;MLWNRRHRAGATRERRSVTAVATRDPLQVIPGVGPSTAADLRALGIRSVAQLKGRSPQRMYERLSELQGPQDPCVLYVFRCAVYYASTPRPKPELLKWWNWKDRS
;
A
#
# COMPACT_ATOMS: atom_id res chain seq x y z
N MET A 1 8.71 -57.18 38.63
CA MET A 1 10.06 -57.06 38.04
C MET A 1 9.84 -56.72 36.57
N LEU A 2 10.17 -55.59 35.96
CA LEU A 2 10.95 -54.40 36.29
C LEU A 2 10.31 -53.20 35.56
N TRP A 3 10.32 -52.07 36.25
CA TRP A 3 9.89 -50.75 35.82
C TRP A 3 10.96 -50.09 34.95
N ASN A 4 10.51 -49.25 34.02
CA ASN A 4 11.21 -48.11 33.42
C ASN A 4 12.41 -48.32 32.47
N ARG A 5 12.13 -48.04 31.20
CA ARG A 5 13.09 -47.53 30.21
C ARG A 5 13.12 -46.00 30.30
N ARG A 6 14.22 -45.42 30.78
CA ARG A 6 14.60 -44.02 30.53
C ARG A 6 15.94 -43.99 29.80
N HIS A 7 16.08 -43.00 28.91
CA HIS A 7 17.24 -42.18 28.54
C HIS A 7 16.95 -41.63 27.11
N ARG A 8 16.27 -40.49 26.99
CA ARG A 8 16.74 -39.09 26.86
C ARG A 8 17.68 -38.79 25.68
N ALA A 9 17.41 -37.61 25.11
CA ALA A 9 18.20 -36.75 24.22
C ALA A 9 18.10 -37.11 22.73
N GLY A 10 17.81 -36.21 21.81
CA GLY A 10 17.59 -34.76 21.87
C GLY A 10 17.78 -34.22 20.46
N ALA A 11 16.80 -33.51 19.92
CA ALA A 11 16.95 -32.59 18.79
C ALA A 11 15.59 -31.94 18.51
N THR A 12 15.15 -31.05 19.41
CA THR A 12 14.18 -30.04 19.02
C THR A 12 14.89 -29.12 18.03
N ARG A 13 14.66 -29.33 16.73
CA ARG A 13 15.00 -28.35 15.70
C ARG A 13 14.07 -27.17 15.89
N GLU A 14 14.48 -26.26 16.76
CA GLU A 14 13.84 -24.98 16.99
C GLU A 14 13.91 -24.21 15.67
N ARG A 15 12.84 -24.30 14.89
CA ARG A 15 12.59 -23.43 13.75
C ARG A 15 12.45 -22.03 14.36
N ARG A 16 13.54 -21.27 14.34
CA ARG A 16 13.49 -19.83 14.60
C ARG A 16 12.61 -19.23 13.50
N SER A 17 11.36 -19.00 13.83
CA SER A 17 10.44 -18.16 13.07
C SER A 17 11.00 -16.73 13.17
N VAL A 18 11.85 -16.35 12.21
CA VAL A 18 12.16 -14.94 12.01
C VAL A 18 10.87 -14.35 11.42
N THR A 19 10.02 -13.79 12.27
CA THR A 19 8.95 -12.90 11.83
C THR A 19 9.63 -11.67 11.24
N ALA A 20 9.91 -11.71 9.95
CA ALA A 20 10.32 -10.55 9.19
C ALA A 20 9.20 -9.51 9.32
N VAL A 21 9.44 -8.43 10.05
CA VAL A 21 8.55 -7.27 10.06
C VAL A 21 8.58 -6.73 8.63
N ALA A 22 7.52 -6.99 7.85
CA ALA A 22 7.41 -6.47 6.50
C ALA A 22 7.39 -4.93 6.58
N THR A 23 8.46 -4.30 6.09
CA THR A 23 8.53 -2.84 6.03
C THR A 23 7.41 -2.34 5.11
N ARG A 24 6.57 -1.45 5.64
CA ARG A 24 5.43 -0.88 4.91
C ARG A 24 5.96 -0.06 3.71
N ASP A 25 5.30 -0.15 2.55
CA ASP A 25 5.73 0.61 1.36
C ASP A 25 5.68 2.14 1.67
N PRO A 26 6.69 2.93 1.28
CA PRO A 26 6.74 4.37 1.53
C PRO A 26 5.51 5.14 1.04
N LEU A 27 4.81 4.67 0.00
CA LEU A 27 3.59 5.27 -0.53
C LEU A 27 2.38 5.09 0.40
N GLN A 28 2.41 4.11 1.31
CA GLN A 28 1.34 3.89 2.29
C GLN A 28 1.34 4.91 3.44
N VAL A 29 2.25 5.89 3.42
CA VAL A 29 2.14 7.09 4.26
C VAL A 29 0.99 8.00 3.81
N ILE A 30 0.54 7.86 2.56
CA ILE A 30 -0.58 8.63 2.01
C ILE A 30 -1.89 8.09 2.61
N PRO A 31 -2.73 8.95 3.23
CA PRO A 31 -4.02 8.54 3.74
C PRO A 31 -4.90 7.90 2.65
N GLY A 32 -5.45 6.72 2.95
CA GLY A 32 -6.27 5.96 1.99
C GLY A 32 -5.49 5.08 1.01
N VAL A 33 -4.15 5.09 1.03
CA VAL A 33 -3.32 4.20 0.20
C VAL A 33 -2.96 2.94 1.00
N GLY A 34 -3.58 1.82 0.61
CA GLY A 34 -3.23 0.47 1.08
C GLY A 34 -2.20 -0.23 0.19
N PRO A 35 -1.82 -1.48 0.50
CA PRO A 35 -0.87 -2.27 -0.29
C PRO A 35 -1.23 -2.40 -1.77
N SER A 36 -2.52 -2.61 -2.10
CA SER A 36 -2.99 -2.71 -3.49
C SER A 36 -2.74 -1.43 -4.27
N THR A 37 -3.21 -0.29 -3.75
CA THR A 37 -3.00 1.01 -4.40
C THR A 37 -1.51 1.37 -4.48
N ALA A 38 -0.71 1.00 -3.48
CA ALA A 38 0.74 1.18 -3.57
C ALA A 38 1.33 0.38 -4.74
N ALA A 39 0.87 -0.86 -4.97
CA ALA A 39 1.27 -1.65 -6.14
C ALA A 39 0.82 -1.01 -7.46
N ASP A 40 -0.39 -0.45 -7.52
CA ASP A 40 -0.89 0.27 -8.70
C ASP A 40 -0.02 1.49 -9.03
N LEU A 41 0.33 2.28 -8.01
CA LEU A 41 1.25 3.41 -8.16
C LEU A 41 2.62 2.94 -8.65
N ARG A 42 3.13 1.80 -8.17
CA ARG A 42 4.39 1.21 -8.64
C ARG A 42 4.29 0.76 -10.10
N ALA A 43 3.17 0.18 -10.52
CA ALA A 43 2.91 -0.19 -11.91
C ALA A 43 2.91 1.05 -12.84
N LEU A 44 2.48 2.21 -12.32
CA LEU A 44 2.59 3.50 -12.99
C LEU A 44 3.98 4.14 -12.93
N GLY A 45 4.98 3.46 -12.36
CA GLY A 45 6.36 3.94 -12.22
C GLY A 45 6.58 4.90 -11.05
N ILE A 46 5.60 5.06 -10.17
CA ILE A 46 5.67 5.96 -9.00
C ILE A 46 6.24 5.18 -7.82
N ARG A 47 7.34 5.69 -7.27
CA ARG A 47 8.14 5.05 -6.20
C ARG A 47 8.25 5.89 -4.93
N SER A 48 7.77 7.13 -4.96
CA SER A 48 7.80 8.05 -3.81
C SER A 48 6.66 9.06 -3.86
N VAL A 49 6.29 9.62 -2.70
CA VAL A 49 5.27 10.67 -2.60
C VAL A 49 5.62 11.90 -3.45
N ALA A 50 6.91 12.27 -3.51
CA ALA A 50 7.34 13.44 -4.28
C ALA A 50 7.03 13.32 -5.78
N GLN A 51 7.04 12.11 -6.34
CA GLN A 51 6.75 11.86 -7.77
C GLN A 51 5.27 12.03 -8.14
N LEU A 52 4.38 12.12 -7.15
CA LEU A 52 2.95 12.42 -7.36
C LEU A 52 2.70 13.91 -7.57
N LYS A 53 3.62 14.79 -7.15
CA LYS A 53 3.46 16.25 -7.29
C LYS A 53 3.24 16.63 -8.75
N GLY A 54 2.17 17.37 -9.02
CA GLY A 54 1.83 17.85 -10.37
C GLY A 54 1.39 16.78 -11.37
N ARG A 55 1.24 15.51 -10.96
CA ARG A 55 0.66 14.48 -11.82
C ARG A 55 -0.83 14.74 -12.01
N SER A 56 -1.37 14.35 -13.17
CA SER A 56 -2.81 14.34 -13.42
C SER A 56 -3.41 13.02 -12.91
N PRO A 57 -4.30 13.03 -11.91
CA PRO A 57 -4.97 11.82 -11.42
C PRO A 57 -5.75 11.09 -12.51
N GLN A 58 -6.38 11.86 -13.40
CA GLN A 58 -7.16 11.35 -14.53
C GLN A 58 -6.26 10.52 -15.48
N ARG A 59 -5.12 11.08 -15.88
CA ARG A 59 -4.15 10.36 -16.72
C ARG A 59 -3.55 9.15 -16.03
N MET A 60 -3.33 9.21 -14.71
CA MET A 60 -2.87 8.06 -13.94
C MET A 60 -3.90 6.91 -13.95
N TYR A 61 -5.17 7.25 -13.77
CA TYR A 61 -6.28 6.29 -13.80
C TYR A 61 -6.46 5.66 -15.18
N GLU A 62 -6.45 6.48 -16.23
CA GLU A 62 -6.51 6.01 -17.63
C GLU A 62 -5.35 5.07 -17.93
N ARG A 63 -4.13 5.45 -17.55
CA ARG A 63 -2.95 4.63 -17.76
C ARG A 63 -3.02 3.31 -16.99
N LEU A 64 -3.52 3.32 -15.76
CA LEU A 64 -3.71 2.08 -15.00
C LEU A 64 -4.75 1.18 -15.69
N SER A 65 -5.83 1.78 -16.19
CA SER A 65 -6.87 1.05 -16.92
C SER A 65 -6.36 0.42 -18.21
N GLU A 66 -5.45 1.09 -18.92
CA GLU A 66 -4.75 0.53 -20.08
C GLU A 66 -3.85 -0.66 -19.71
N LEU A 67 -3.21 -0.61 -18.54
CA LEU A 67 -2.23 -1.61 -18.11
C LEU A 67 -2.88 -2.86 -17.49
N GLN A 68 -3.99 -2.70 -16.77
CA GLN A 68 -4.59 -3.75 -15.94
C GLN A 68 -6.06 -4.04 -16.27
N GLY A 69 -6.63 -3.36 -17.27
CA GLY A 69 -8.04 -3.39 -17.58
C GLY A 69 -8.85 -2.35 -16.80
N PRO A 70 -10.15 -2.18 -17.12
CA PRO A 70 -10.99 -1.14 -16.52
C PRO A 70 -10.94 -1.16 -15.00
N GLN A 71 -10.74 0.03 -14.41
CA GLN A 71 -10.65 0.21 -12.97
C GLN A 71 -11.99 0.73 -12.41
N ASP A 72 -12.19 0.54 -11.11
CA ASP A 72 -13.33 1.17 -10.43
C ASP A 72 -13.10 2.68 -10.26
N PRO A 73 -14.14 3.53 -10.33
CA PRO A 73 -14.01 4.98 -10.14
C PRO A 73 -13.38 5.38 -8.79
N CYS A 74 -13.49 4.54 -7.76
CA CYS A 74 -12.87 4.79 -6.47
C CYS A 74 -11.34 4.93 -6.55
N VAL A 75 -10.70 4.25 -7.51
CA VAL A 75 -9.25 4.33 -7.74
C VAL A 75 -8.86 5.76 -8.17
N LEU A 76 -9.64 6.38 -9.06
CA LEU A 76 -9.44 7.78 -9.45
C LEU A 76 -9.50 8.72 -8.23
N TYR A 77 -10.44 8.48 -7.32
CA TYR A 77 -10.61 9.31 -6.13
C TYR A 77 -9.42 9.18 -5.17
N VAL A 78 -8.88 7.98 -5.04
CA VAL A 78 -7.65 7.75 -4.28
C VAL A 78 -6.47 8.44 -4.96
N PHE A 79 -6.35 8.43 -6.28
CA PHE A 79 -5.30 9.16 -7.01
C PHE A 79 -5.40 10.67 -6.84
N ARG A 80 -6.63 11.24 -6.87
CA ARG A 80 -6.86 12.65 -6.58
C ARG A 80 -6.39 13.02 -5.17
N CYS A 81 -6.77 12.21 -4.18
CA CYS A 81 -6.30 12.36 -2.80
C CYS A 81 -4.77 12.28 -2.69
N ALA A 82 -4.14 11.31 -3.35
CA ALA A 82 -2.70 11.09 -3.31
C ALA A 82 -1.90 12.26 -3.92
N VAL A 83 -2.34 12.77 -5.07
CA VAL A 83 -1.73 13.94 -5.70
C VAL A 83 -1.93 15.20 -4.85
N TYR A 84 -3.12 15.39 -4.27
CA TYR A 84 -3.40 16.50 -3.37
C TYR A 84 -2.50 16.48 -2.12
N TYR A 85 -2.39 15.32 -1.46
CA TYR A 85 -1.51 15.10 -0.32
C TYR A 85 -0.06 15.42 -0.67
N ALA A 86 0.43 14.92 -1.82
CA ALA A 86 1.80 15.17 -2.25
C ALA A 86 2.07 16.64 -2.58
N SER A 87 1.08 17.35 -3.13
CA SER A 87 1.23 18.72 -3.66
C SER A 87 0.95 19.81 -2.62
N THR A 88 0.32 19.49 -1.49
CA THR A 88 -0.14 20.48 -0.50
C THR A 88 0.67 20.37 0.79
N PRO A 89 1.50 21.36 1.16
CA PRO A 89 2.34 21.29 2.37
C PRO A 89 1.57 21.15 3.69
N ARG A 90 0.36 21.71 3.76
CA ARG A 90 -0.55 21.61 4.91
C ARG A 90 -1.94 21.22 4.39
N PRO A 91 -2.14 19.94 4.05
CA PRO A 91 -3.39 19.49 3.46
C PRO A 91 -4.51 19.56 4.49
N LYS A 92 -5.72 19.92 4.05
CA LYS A 92 -6.87 19.94 4.92
C LYS A 92 -7.30 18.50 5.26
N PRO A 93 -7.49 18.12 6.54
CA PRO A 93 -7.73 16.73 6.94
C PRO A 93 -8.94 16.08 6.26
N GLU A 94 -9.99 16.86 5.97
CA GLU A 94 -11.17 16.37 5.26
C GLU A 94 -10.85 15.96 3.82
N LEU A 95 -9.93 16.64 3.14
CA LEU A 95 -9.53 16.28 1.77
C LEU A 95 -8.54 15.11 1.72
N LEU A 96 -8.10 14.59 2.87
CA LEU A 96 -7.31 13.35 2.96
C LEU A 96 -8.19 12.10 3.02
N LYS A 97 -9.51 12.29 3.06
CA LYS A 97 -10.49 11.22 2.95
C LYS A 97 -10.84 11.06 1.47
N TRP A 98 -10.40 9.96 0.84
CA TRP A 98 -10.53 9.77 -0.61
C TRP A 98 -11.98 9.92 -1.12
N TRP A 99 -12.98 9.56 -0.32
CA TRP A 99 -14.40 9.69 -0.71
C TRP A 99 -14.86 11.13 -0.93
N ASN A 100 -14.16 12.12 -0.36
CA ASN A 100 -14.44 13.53 -0.59
C ASN A 100 -13.98 14.03 -1.99
N TRP A 101 -13.42 13.14 -2.81
CA TRP A 101 -13.00 13.40 -4.19
C TRP A 101 -13.95 12.83 -5.25
N LYS A 102 -15.03 12.17 -4.84
CA LYS A 102 -15.96 11.51 -5.76
C LYS A 102 -16.63 12.48 -6.74
N ASP A 103 -17.07 13.64 -6.26
CA ASP A 103 -17.86 14.63 -7.02
C ASP A 103 -17.02 15.81 -7.53
N ARG A 104 -15.69 15.75 -7.40
CA ARG A 104 -14.79 16.84 -7.82
C ARG A 104 -14.30 16.53 -9.24
N SER A 105 -14.46 17.46 -10.17
CA SER A 105 -13.90 17.33 -11.53
C SER A 105 -12.37 17.44 -11.53
#